data_AF-A0AAW7PEV2-F1
#
_entry.id   AF-A0AAW7PEV2-F1
#
_cell.length_a   1.000
_cell.length_b   1.000
_cell.length_c   1.000
_cell.angle_alpha   90.00
_cell.angle_beta   90.00
_cell.angle_gamma   90.00
#
_symmetry.space_group_name_H-M   'P 1'
#
loop_
_entity.id
_entity.type
_entity.pdbx_description
1 polymer ?
#
loop_
_entity_poly.entity_id
_entity_poly.type
_entity_poly.pdbx_seq_one_letter_code
_entity_poly.pdbx_strand_id
1 'polypeptide(L)'
;MDLNEIRQQIDTVDNEIVALLEERMKLVTRVSAFKQRTGKAIYDPEREQALLDKVAASVANPEYQEPIVASFADIMKHSRTYQAGKIEGK
;
A
#
# COMPACT_ATOMS: atom_id res chain seq x y z
N MET A 1 -18.12 -9.19 -23.73
CA MET A 1 -16.69 -8.89 -23.74
C MET A 1 -15.92 -10.14 -24.04
N ASP A 2 -14.93 -10.06 -24.92
CA ASP A 2 -13.96 -11.13 -25.11
C ASP A 2 -12.80 -11.03 -24.09
N LEU A 3 -11.91 -12.02 -24.09
CA LEU A 3 -10.78 -12.06 -23.17
C LEU A 3 -9.79 -10.91 -23.37
N ASN A 4 -9.64 -10.42 -24.61
CA ASN A 4 -8.71 -9.33 -24.91
C ASN A 4 -9.26 -8.00 -24.40
N GLU A 5 -10.56 -7.76 -24.56
CA GLU A 5 -11.24 -6.58 -24.00
C GLU A 5 -11.16 -6.56 -22.47
N ILE A 6 -11.34 -7.71 -21.80
CA ILE A 6 -11.17 -7.82 -20.34
C ILE A 6 -9.74 -7.44 -19.94
N ARG A 7 -8.74 -7.96 -20.65
CA ARG A 7 -7.33 -7.68 -20.35
C ARG A 7 -6.97 -6.22 -20.55
N GLN A 8 -7.47 -5.56 -21.59
CA GLN A 8 -7.25 -4.13 -21.81
C GLN A 8 -7.86 -3.26 -20.68
N GLN A 9 -9.00 -3.67 -20.14
CA GLN A 9 -9.58 -3.01 -18.97
C GLN A 9 -8.73 -3.22 -17.72
N ILE A 10 -8.20 -4.43 -17.51
CA ILE A 10 -7.24 -4.71 -16.43
C ILE A 10 -5.99 -3.85 -16.59
N ASP A 11 -5.39 -3.78 -17.78
CA ASP A 11 -4.20 -2.96 -18.04
C ASP A 11 -4.45 -1.47 -17.70
N THR A 12 -5.66 -0.98 -17.99
CA THR A 12 -6.05 0.39 -17.65
C THR A 12 -6.09 0.59 -16.13
N VAL A 13 -6.72 -0.33 -15.40
CA VAL A 13 -6.79 -0.31 -13.93
C VAL A 13 -5.38 -0.44 -13.32
N ASP A 14 -4.54 -1.32 -13.86
CA ASP A 14 -3.18 -1.54 -13.38
C ASP A 14 -2.32 -0.27 -13.52
N ASN A 15 -2.48 0.47 -14.61
CA ASN A 15 -1.81 1.76 -14.78
C ASN A 15 -2.23 2.79 -13.71
N GLU A 16 -3.52 2.82 -13.35
CA GLU A 16 -4.00 3.67 -12.26
C GLU A 16 -3.46 3.21 -10.90
N ILE A 17 -3.41 1.90 -10.65
CA ILE A 17 -2.83 1.33 -9.43
C ILE A 17 -1.36 1.72 -9.31
N VAL A 18 -0.57 1.62 -10.39
CA VAL A 18 0.85 2.03 -10.41
C VAL A 18 0.98 3.51 -10.02
N ALA A 19 0.21 4.39 -10.67
CA ALA A 19 0.25 5.83 -10.37
C ALA A 19 -0.10 6.13 -8.90
N LEU A 20 -1.12 5.45 -8.35
CA LEU A 20 -1.54 5.58 -6.95
C LEU A 20 -0.46 5.05 -5.99
N LEU A 21 0.19 3.94 -6.32
CA LEU A 21 1.28 3.38 -5.51
C LEU A 21 2.51 4.28 -5.53
N GLU A 22 2.87 4.89 -6.66
CA GLU A 22 3.96 5.86 -6.72
C GLU A 22 3.68 7.08 -5.83
N GLU A 23 2.47 7.63 -5.89
CA GLU A 23 2.08 8.75 -5.03
C GLU A 23 2.12 8.35 -3.54
N ARG A 24 1.63 7.15 -3.23
CA ARG A 24 1.75 6.57 -1.88
C ARG A 24 3.21 6.46 -1.45
N MET A 25 4.13 6.07 -2.32
CA MET A 25 5.56 5.96 -2.00
C MET A 25 6.24 7.32 -1.75
N LYS A 26 5.81 8.39 -2.42
CA LYS A 26 6.24 9.77 -2.09
C LYS A 26 5.81 10.15 -0.67
N LEU A 27 4.57 9.80 -0.29
CA LEU A 27 4.07 10.04 1.07
C LEU A 27 4.81 9.20 2.11
N VAL A 28 5.07 7.92 1.83
CA VAL A 28 5.88 7.04 2.69
C VAL A 28 7.27 7.65 2.92
N THR A 29 7.91 8.19 1.88
CA THR A 29 9.22 8.87 2.02
C THR A 29 9.16 10.05 3.00
N ARG A 30 8.10 10.86 2.96
CA ARG A 30 7.88 11.95 3.92
C ARG A 30 7.66 11.42 5.35
N VAL A 31 6.89 10.34 5.49
CA VAL A 31 6.67 9.67 6.79
C VAL A 31 8.00 9.14 7.34
N SER A 32 8.86 8.55 6.51
CA SER A 32 10.19 8.09 6.94
C SER A 32 11.06 9.22 7.44
N ALA A 33 11.12 10.34 6.71
CA ALA A 33 11.88 11.51 7.13
C ALA A 33 11.39 12.07 8.48
N PHE A 34 10.06 12.08 8.69
CA PHE A 34 9.47 12.45 9.97
C PHE A 34 9.88 11.48 11.09
N LYS A 35 9.70 10.16 10.87
CA LYS A 35 10.04 9.12 11.84
C LYS A 35 11.52 9.14 12.23
N GLN A 36 12.41 9.33 11.26
CA GLN A 36 13.85 9.53 11.50
C GLN A 36 14.12 10.72 12.41
N ARG A 37 13.53 11.88 12.12
CA ARG A 37 13.71 13.11 12.91
C ARG A 37 13.19 12.99 14.32
N THR A 38 12.12 12.21 14.54
CA THR A 38 11.48 12.07 15.87
C THR A 38 11.88 10.80 16.61
N GLY A 39 12.74 9.94 16.03
CA GLY A 39 13.10 8.65 16.61
C GLY A 39 11.93 7.64 16.70
N LYS A 40 10.87 7.81 15.90
CA LYS A 40 9.73 6.88 15.90
C LYS A 40 10.04 5.61 15.12
N ALA A 41 9.53 4.46 15.57
CA ALA A 41 9.72 3.18 14.92
C ALA A 41 9.07 3.12 13.52
N ILE A 42 9.69 2.38 12.60
CA ILE A 42 9.15 2.13 11.25
C ILE A 42 7.86 1.33 11.34
N TYR A 43 7.87 0.25 12.12
CA TYR A 43 6.71 -0.59 12.37
C TYR A 43 5.80 0.06 13.41
N ASP A 44 4.52 0.19 13.06
CA ASP A 44 3.47 0.79 13.88
C ASP A 44 2.21 -0.09 13.75
N PRO A 45 2.07 -1.13 14.60
CA PRO A 45 1.04 -2.15 14.44
C PRO A 45 -0.38 -1.58 14.57
N GLU A 46 -0.59 -0.60 15.44
CA GLU A 46 -1.90 0.06 15.60
C GLU A 46 -2.30 0.80 14.32
N ARG A 47 -1.37 1.57 13.75
CA ARG A 47 -1.62 2.29 12.51
C ARG A 47 -1.89 1.35 11.33
N GLU A 48 -1.19 0.22 11.27
CA GLU A 48 -1.34 -0.77 10.21
C GLU A 48 -2.66 -1.52 10.32
N GLN A 49 -3.02 -1.98 11.53
CA GLN A 49 -4.31 -2.64 11.76
C GLN A 49 -5.47 -1.71 11.41
N ALA A 50 -5.42 -0.44 11.83
CA ALA A 50 -6.44 0.54 11.49
C ALA A 50 -6.55 0.79 9.97
N LEU A 51 -5.47 0.61 9.19
CA LEU A 51 -5.56 0.66 7.73
C LEU A 51 -6.31 -0.56 7.18
N LEU A 52 -5.96 -1.76 7.65
CA LEU A 52 -6.57 -3.00 7.18
C LEU A 52 -8.07 -3.04 7.50
N ASP A 53 -8.46 -2.62 8.70
CA ASP A 53 -9.86 -2.55 9.12
C ASP A 53 -10.65 -1.57 8.24
N LYS A 54 -10.05 -0.40 7.94
CA LYS A 54 -10.66 0.59 7.03
C LYS A 54 -10.81 0.04 5.62
N VAL A 55 -9.79 -0.66 5.11
CA VAL A 55 -9.83 -1.28 3.78
C VAL A 55 -10.93 -2.32 3.73
N ALA A 56 -10.97 -3.24 4.70
CA ALA A 56 -12.01 -4.26 4.81
C ALA A 56 -13.41 -3.65 4.77
N ALA A 57 -13.66 -2.62 5.58
CA ALA A 57 -14.94 -1.91 5.63
C ALA A 57 -15.29 -1.14 4.34
N SER A 58 -14.32 -0.86 3.47
CA SER A 58 -14.53 -0.14 2.21
C SER A 58 -14.82 -1.07 1.03
N VAL A 59 -14.60 -2.38 1.17
CA VAL A 59 -14.87 -3.34 0.10
C VAL A 59 -16.36 -3.67 0.06
N ALA A 60 -17.02 -3.34 -1.05
CA ALA A 60 -18.46 -3.54 -1.20
C ALA A 60 -18.86 -5.01 -1.43
N ASN A 61 -18.05 -5.78 -2.18
CA ASN A 61 -18.29 -7.19 -2.42
C ASN A 61 -17.53 -8.03 -1.38
N PRO A 62 -18.22 -8.79 -0.50
CA PRO A 62 -17.56 -9.62 0.51
C PRO A 62 -16.53 -10.62 -0.06
N GLU A 63 -16.75 -11.14 -1.27
CA GLU A 63 -15.82 -12.07 -1.92
C GLU A 63 -14.46 -11.43 -2.25
N TYR A 64 -14.42 -10.11 -2.41
CA TYR A 64 -13.19 -9.38 -2.73
C TYR A 64 -12.46 -8.89 -1.47
N GLN A 65 -13.08 -8.99 -0.30
CA GLN A 65 -12.54 -8.39 0.92
C GLN A 65 -11.20 -9.01 1.31
N GLU A 66 -11.13 -10.34 1.41
CA GLU A 66 -9.90 -11.05 1.77
C GLU A 66 -8.72 -10.74 0.81
N PRO A 67 -8.85 -10.91 -0.53
CA PRO A 67 -7.73 -10.64 -1.43
C PRO A 67 -7.32 -9.15 -1.45
N ILE A 68 -8.27 -8.22 -1.32
CA ILE A 68 -7.94 -6.79 -1.24
C ILE A 68 -7.19 -6.47 0.06
N VAL A 69 -7.67 -6.95 1.21
CA VAL A 69 -7.00 -6.72 2.51
C VAL A 69 -5.59 -7.31 2.51
N ALA A 70 -5.40 -8.52 1.97
CA ALA A 70 -4.08 -9.14 1.83
C ALA A 70 -3.14 -8.29 0.97
N SER A 71 -3.62 -7.77 -0.16
CA SER A 71 -2.85 -6.87 -1.03
C SER A 71 -2.39 -5.61 -0.29
N PHE A 72 -3.25 -5.01 0.55
CA PHE A 72 -2.88 -3.86 1.36
C PHE A 72 -1.85 -4.20 2.46
N ALA A 73 -1.90 -5.40 3.03
CA ALA A 73 -0.89 -5.87 3.97
C ALA A 73 0.50 -5.97 3.29
N ASP A 74 0.56 -6.49 2.07
CA ASP A 74 1.80 -6.55 1.29
C ASP A 74 2.31 -5.16 0.89
N ILE A 75 1.43 -4.25 0.48
CA ILE A 75 1.79 -2.84 0.22
C ILE A 75 2.45 -2.21 1.46
N MET A 76 1.91 -2.45 2.66
CA MET A 76 2.52 -1.97 3.91
C MET A 76 3.87 -2.62 4.20
N LYS A 77 3.99 -3.93 4.00
CA LYS A 77 5.25 -4.67 4.14
C LYS A 77 6.34 -4.09 3.25
N HIS A 78 6.06 -3.90 1.96
CA HIS A 78 7.00 -3.29 1.02
C HIS A 78 7.35 -1.85 1.39
N SER A 79 6.38 -1.10 1.92
CA SER A 79 6.65 0.24 2.45
C SER A 79 7.67 0.17 3.57
N ARG A 80 7.48 -0.68 4.59
CA ARG A 80 8.43 -0.81 5.70
C ARG A 80 9.83 -1.17 5.22
N THR A 81 9.95 -2.12 4.29
CA THR A 81 11.24 -2.50 3.68
C THR A 81 11.92 -1.30 3.04
N TYR A 82 11.18 -0.51 2.26
CA TYR A 82 11.71 0.71 1.66
C TYR A 82 12.16 1.74 2.71
N GLN A 83 11.37 1.94 3.79
CA GLN A 83 11.74 2.85 4.87
C GLN A 83 13.02 2.40 5.59
N ALA A 84 13.16 1.08 5.84
CA ALA A 84 14.32 0.51 6.51
C ALA A 84 15.60 0.76 5.70
N GLY A 85 15.58 0.49 4.39
CA GLY A 85 16.72 0.76 3.51
C GLY A 85 17.11 2.26 3.44
N LYS A 86 16.14 3.18 3.60
CA LYS A 86 16.42 4.62 3.66
C LYS A 86 16.97 5.10 5.01
N ILE A 87 16.78 4.32 6.07
CA ILE A 87 17.30 4.61 7.41
C ILE A 87 18.70 4.02 7.58
N GLU A 88 18.94 2.82 7.04
CA GLU A 88 20.22 2.11 7.10
C GLU A 88 21.27 2.63 6.11
N GLY A 89 20.86 3.25 5.00
CA GLY A 89 21.76 3.80 3.97
C GLY A 89 22.50 5.09 4.35
N LYS A 90 22.93 5.22 5.61
CA LYS A 90 23.87 6.27 6.07
C LYS A 90 25.27 5.72 6.23
#